data_AF-A0A3M1L6P8-F1
#
_entry.id   AF-A0A3M1L6P8-F1
#
_cell.length_a   1.000
_cell.length_b   1.000
_cell.length_c   1.000
_cell.angle_alpha   90.00
_cell.angle_beta   90.00
_cell.angle_gamma   90.00
#
_symmetry.space_group_name_H-M   'P 1'
#
loop_
_entity.id
_entity.type
_entity.pdbx_description
1 polymer ?
#
loop_
_entity_poly.entity_id
_entity_poly.type
_entity_poly.pdbx_seq_one_letter_code
_entity_poly.pdbx_strand_id
1 'polypeptide(L)' 'TFPLPLRPGDEEPLVDLNALLHALYDRAGYDLSIDYTRPPVPPLEGEDATWAAARLRDARLPRTP' A
#
# COMPACT_ATOMS: atom_id res chain seq x y z
N THR A 1 1.54 -14.15 -6.19
CA THR A 1 2.99 -14.32 -6.00
C THR A 1 3.68 -14.31 -7.35
N PHE A 2 4.97 -14.00 -7.40
CA PHE A 2 5.77 -14.06 -8.62
C PHE A 2 7.18 -14.60 -8.30
N PRO A 3 7.87 -15.27 -9.24
CA PRO A 3 9.24 -15.68 -9.03
C PRO A 3 10.16 -14.46 -9.12
N LEU A 4 11.00 -14.23 -8.12
CA LEU A 4 11.92 -13.11 -8.10
C LEU A 4 13.19 -13.46 -8.90
N PRO A 5 13.48 -12.76 -10.01
CA PRO A 5 14.65 -13.06 -10.82
C PRO A 5 15.94 -12.86 -10.03
N LEU A 6 16.76 -13.90 -9.97
CA LEU A 6 18.10 -13.88 -9.36
C LEU A 6 19.19 -14.01 -10.43
N ARG A 7 20.43 -14.34 -10.02
CA ARG A 7 21.50 -14.60 -10.98
C ARG A 7 21.24 -15.94 -11.68
N PRO A 8 21.74 -16.11 -12.93
CA PRO A 8 21.58 -17.38 -13.64
C PRO A 8 22.12 -18.55 -12.83
N GLY A 9 21.29 -19.58 -12.64
CA GLY A 9 21.63 -20.78 -11.86
C GLY A 9 21.16 -20.75 -10.40
N ASP A 10 20.69 -19.60 -9.91
CA ASP A 10 20.07 -19.51 -8.59
C ASP A 10 18.59 -19.90 -8.64
N GLU A 11 18.08 -20.50 -7.56
CA GLU A 11 16.66 -20.81 -7.40
C GLU A 11 15.86 -19.53 -7.14
N GLU A 12 14.91 -19.22 -8.02
CA GLU A 12 14.06 -18.04 -7.88
C GLU A 12 12.99 -18.27 -6.80
N PRO A 13 13.03 -17.53 -5.68
CA PRO A 13 12.01 -17.68 -4.65
C PRO A 13 10.69 -17.07 -5.11
N LEU A 14 9.57 -17.68 -4.70
CA LEU A 14 8.25 -17.11 -4.90
C LEU A 14 8.01 -15.99 -3.87
N VAL A 15 7.78 -14.78 -4.38
CA VAL A 15 7.52 -13.59 -3.56
C VAL A 15 6.06 -13.22 -3.61
N ASP A 16 5.45 -13.06 -2.43
CA ASP A 16 4.19 -12.35 -2.28
C ASP A 16 4.46 -10.84 -2.12
N LEU A 17 4.49 -10.15 -3.25
CA LEU A 17 4.74 -8.71 -3.27
C LEU A 17 3.71 -7.93 -2.46
N ASN A 18 2.45 -8.36 -2.50
CA ASN A 18 1.37 -7.64 -1.86
C ASN A 18 1.55 -7.69 -0.33
N ALA A 19 1.77 -8.87 0.23
CA ALA A 19 2.01 -9.03 1.66
C ALA A 19 3.27 -8.27 2.13
N LEU A 20 4.35 -8.34 1.34
CA LEU A 20 5.61 -7.65 1.68
C LEU A 20 5.44 -6.13 1.73
N LEU A 21 4.73 -5.55 0.74
CA LEU A 21 4.48 -4.11 0.70
C LEU A 21 3.64 -3.67 1.88
N HIS A 22 2.56 -4.39 2.22
CA HIS A 22 1.73 -4.06 3.38
C HIS A 22 2.54 -4.07 4.67
N ALA A 23 3.34 -5.12 4.91
CA ALA A 23 4.18 -5.20 6.10
C ALA A 23 5.20 -4.05 6.19
N LEU A 24 5.76 -3.62 5.05
CA LEU A 24 6.67 -2.48 5.00
C LEU A 24 5.96 -1.16 5.33
N TYR A 25 4.78 -0.93 4.76
CA TYR A 25 3.99 0.28 4.99
C TYR A 25 3.51 0.39 6.45
N ASP A 26 3.08 -0.73 7.03
CA ASP A 26 2.70 -0.82 8.44
C ASP A 26 3.92 -0.50 9.34
N ARG A 27 5.09 -1.08 9.05
CA ARG A 27 6.31 -0.83 9.84
C ARG A 27 6.81 0.61 9.71
N ALA A 28 6.65 1.23 8.55
CA ALA A 28 7.05 2.62 8.33
C ALA A 28 6.13 3.61 9.08
N GLY A 29 4.93 3.18 9.51
CA GLY A 29 3.97 4.02 10.22
C GLY A 29 3.45 5.16 9.36
N TYR A 30 3.23 4.90 8.07
CA TYR A 30 2.79 5.96 7.15
C TYR A 30 1.42 6.51 7.48
N ASP A 31 0.55 5.70 8.10
CA ASP A 31 -0.72 6.09 8.70
C ASP A 31 -0.59 7.21 9.75
N LEU A 32 0.58 7.32 10.39
CA LEU A 32 0.89 8.39 11.35
C LEU A 32 1.54 9.62 10.71
N SER A 33 2.16 9.47 9.54
CA SER A 33 2.90 10.54 8.87
C SER A 33 2.13 11.26 7.76
N ILE A 34 1.14 10.59 7.16
CA ILE A 34 0.37 11.08 6.03
C ILE A 34 -1.07 11.27 6.48
N ASP A 35 -1.58 12.49 6.32
CA ASP A 35 -2.99 12.79 6.55
C ASP A 35 -3.85 12.32 5.37
N TYR A 36 -4.28 11.07 5.44
CA TYR A 36 -5.15 10.43 4.46
C TYR A 36 -6.59 10.96 4.45
N THR A 37 -6.94 11.89 5.37
CA THR A 37 -8.25 12.56 5.34
C THR A 37 -8.29 13.69 4.32
N ARG A 38 -7.14 14.16 3.87
CA ARG A 38 -7.03 15.19 2.85
C ARG A 38 -7.18 14.62 1.45
N PRO A 39 -7.74 15.39 0.50
CA PRO A 39 -7.78 14.97 -0.88
C PRO A 39 -6.36 14.79 -1.43
N PRO A 40 -6.11 13.70 -2.20
CA PRO A 40 -4.82 13.49 -2.85
C PRO A 40 -4.56 14.56 -3.91
N VAL A 41 -3.27 14.83 -4.16
CA VAL A 41 -2.82 15.79 -5.17
C VAL A 41 -1.82 15.09 -6.10
N PRO A 42 -2.11 14.98 -7.41
CA PRO A 42 -3.36 15.38 -8.08
C PRO A 42 -4.58 14.54 -7.62
N PRO A 43 -5.81 15.02 -7.87
CA PRO A 43 -7.01 14.25 -7.57
C PRO A 43 -7.00 12.87 -8.25
N LEU A 44 -7.47 11.86 -7.54
CA LEU A 44 -7.75 10.55 -8.14
C LEU A 44 -9.05 10.64 -8.95
N GLU A 45 -9.13 9.87 -10.03
CA GLU A 45 -10.29 9.85 -10.93
C GLU A 45 -10.83 8.43 -11.11
N GLY A 46 -12.10 8.33 -11.53
CA GLY A 46 -12.71 7.07 -11.91
C GLY A 46 -12.69 5.98 -10.83
N GLU A 47 -12.17 4.81 -11.20
CA GLU A 47 -12.11 3.62 -10.35
C GLU A 47 -11.18 3.82 -9.15
N ASP A 48 -10.06 4.53 -9.34
CA ASP A 48 -9.06 4.77 -8.29
C ASP A 48 -9.65 5.59 -7.14
N ALA A 49 -10.44 6.62 -7.47
CA ALA A 49 -11.13 7.43 -6.48
C ALA A 49 -12.14 6.60 -5.66
N THR A 50 -12.88 5.72 -6.33
CA THR A 50 -13.87 4.84 -5.70
C THR A 50 -13.20 3.81 -4.79
N TRP A 51 -12.12 3.20 -5.27
CA TRP A 51 -11.32 2.23 -4.53
C TRP A 51 -10.70 2.87 -3.28
N ALA A 52 -10.07 4.03 -3.42
CA ALA A 52 -9.44 4.74 -2.31
C ALA A 52 -10.48 5.12 -1.23
N ALA A 53 -11.64 5.65 -1.64
CA ALA A 53 -12.73 5.95 -0.70
C ALA A 53 -13.23 4.71 0.06
N ALA A 54 -13.28 3.54 -0.59
CA ALA A 54 -13.62 2.29 0.08
C ALA A 54 -12.54 1.89 1.10
N ARG A 55 -11.26 2.02 0.76
CA ARG A 55 -10.14 1.74 1.68
C ARG A 55 -10.15 2.65 2.90
N LEU A 56 -10.39 3.95 2.71
CA LEU A 56 -10.45 4.90 3.82
C LEU A 56 -11.62 4.63 4.78
N ARG A 57 -12.75 4.10 4.28
CA ARG A 57 -13.88 3.71 5.14
C ARG A 57 -13.57 2.47 6.00
N ASP A 58 -12.84 1.52 5.45
CA ASP A 58 -12.46 0.29 6.16
C ASP A 58 -11.30 0.55 7.14
N ALA A 59 -10.43 1.51 6.82
CA ALA A 59 -9.33 1.91 7.66
C ALA A 59 -9.83 2.65 8.90
N ARG A 60 -9.49 2.14 10.09
CA ARG A 60 -9.71 2.85 11.36
C ARG A 60 -8.59 3.87 11.57
N LEU A 61 -8.50 4.86 10.69
CA LEU A 61 -7.46 5.86 10.72
C LEU A 61 -7.47 6.58 12.07
N PRO A 62 -6.32 6.71 12.76
CA PRO A 62 -6.23 7.55 13.94
C PRO A 62 -6.56 8.98 13.51
N ARG A 63 -7.53 9.61 14.18
CA ARG A 63 -7.79 11.05 13.99
C ARG A 63 -6.60 11.77 14.60
N THR A 64 -5.66 12.21 13.78
CA THR A 64 -4.69 13.20 14.21
C THR A 64 -5.45 14.46 14.64
N PRO A 65 -5.19 15.00 15.84
CA PRO A 65 -5.80 16.25 16.30
C PRO A 65 -5.30 17.46 15.53
#